data_AF-A0A5B8NCT0-F1
#
_entry.id   AF-A0A5B8NCT0-F1
#
_cell.length_a   1.000
_cell.length_b   1.000
_cell.length_c   1.000
_cell.angle_alpha   90.00
_cell.angle_beta   90.00
_cell.angle_gamma   90.00
#
_symmetry.space_group_name_H-M   'P 1'
#
loop_
_entity.id
_entity.type
_entity.pdbx_description
1 polymer ?
#
loop_
_entity_poly.entity_id
_entity_poly.type
_entity_poly.pdbx_seq_one_letter_code
_entity_poly.pdbx_strand_id
1 'polypeptide(L)'
;MKTSKPVLLAVGIIALSLVGFALYLQHVKNMLPCPLCVIQRYLFVGLALVCFIFAALPRALTRLGAALGALVALSGVGVASWHLWVKAHPNVSCGIDPLETSLNKIPTAELLPYVFKADGLCSTEYAPILGLQTPNWSLIWFSIFALALIWAALRQSR
;
A
#
# COMPACT_ATOMS: atom_id res chain seq x y z
N MET A 1 -22.11 -22.59 -1.43
CA MET A 1 -20.75 -22.24 -1.91
C MET A 1 -20.60 -20.73 -1.84
N LYS A 2 -20.01 -20.20 -0.76
CA LYS A 2 -19.99 -18.75 -0.49
C LYS A 2 -19.03 -18.06 -1.46
N THR A 3 -19.58 -17.26 -2.36
CA THR A 3 -18.88 -16.48 -3.38
C THR A 3 -17.72 -15.68 -2.76
N SER A 4 -16.48 -15.85 -3.24
CA SER A 4 -15.29 -15.12 -2.76
C SER A 4 -15.19 -13.69 -3.31
N LYS A 5 -15.98 -13.36 -4.33
CA LYS A 5 -16.07 -12.01 -4.95
C LYS A 5 -16.30 -10.87 -3.96
N PRO A 6 -17.22 -10.95 -2.98
CA PRO A 6 -17.40 -9.90 -1.96
C PRO A 6 -16.13 -9.62 -1.17
N VAL A 7 -15.27 -10.61 -0.91
CA VAL A 7 -14.02 -10.40 -0.18
C VAL A 7 -13.04 -9.57 -1.02
N LEU A 8 -12.88 -9.90 -2.31
CA LEU A 8 -12.03 -9.12 -3.21
C LEU A 8 -12.54 -7.68 -3.34
N LEU A 9 -13.85 -7.49 -3.53
CA LEU A 9 -14.44 -6.15 -3.62
C LEU A 9 -14.26 -5.36 -2.32
N ALA A 10 -14.48 -5.98 -1.17
CA ALA A 10 -14.28 -5.32 0.13
C ALA A 10 -12.82 -4.88 0.30
N VAL A 11 -11.86 -5.75 0.01
CA VAL A 11 -10.43 -5.41 0.08
C VAL A 11 -10.09 -4.26 -0.86
N GLY A 12 -10.58 -4.29 -2.11
CA GLY A 12 -10.33 -3.22 -3.09
C GLY A 12 -10.91 -1.86 -2.67
N ILE A 13 -12.13 -1.85 -2.14
CA ILE A 13 -12.80 -0.62 -1.65
C ILE A 13 -12.06 -0.07 -0.43
N ILE A 14 -11.70 -0.91 0.53
CA ILE A 14 -10.98 -0.47 1.73
C ILE A 14 -9.59 0.04 1.35
N ALA A 15 -8.87 -0.63 0.45
CA ALA A 15 -7.56 -0.19 -0.03
C ALA A 15 -7.62 1.20 -0.70
N LEU A 16 -8.61 1.46 -1.58
CA LEU A 16 -8.81 2.80 -2.15
C LEU A 16 -9.19 3.84 -1.10
N SER A 17 -10.03 3.46 -0.12
CA SER A 17 -10.42 4.36 0.97
C SER A 17 -9.21 4.79 1.81
N LEU A 18 -8.27 3.86 2.07
CA LEU A 18 -7.01 4.16 2.77
C LEU A 18 -6.11 5.10 1.98
N VAL A 19 -6.03 4.93 0.66
CA VAL A 19 -5.29 5.87 -0.22
C VAL A 19 -5.94 7.26 -0.17
N GLY A 20 -7.27 7.34 -0.21
CA GLY A 20 -8.02 8.60 -0.05
C GLY A 20 -7.73 9.27 1.31
N PHE A 21 -7.71 8.49 2.39
CA PHE A 21 -7.34 8.98 3.72
C PHE A 21 -5.88 9.50 3.77
N ALA A 22 -4.95 8.81 3.12
CA ALA A 22 -3.56 9.25 3.02
C ALA A 22 -3.43 10.57 2.23
N LEU A 23 -4.23 10.77 1.18
CA LEU A 23 -4.28 12.02 0.42
C LEU A 23 -4.87 13.16 1.24
N TYR A 24 -5.90 12.88 2.04
CA TYR A 24 -6.47 13.83 2.98
C TYR A 24 -5.41 14.31 3.98
N LEU A 25 -4.62 13.40 4.55
CA LEU A 25 -3.51 13.78 5.44
C LEU A 25 -2.47 14.65 4.73
N GLN A 26 -2.12 14.33 3.49
CA GLN A 26 -1.16 15.14 2.73
C GLN A 26 -1.68 16.56 2.45
N HIS A 27 -2.92 16.71 1.97
CA HIS A 27 -3.47 18.00 1.55
C HIS A 27 -3.97 18.86 2.72
N VAL A 28 -4.52 18.25 3.76
CA VAL A 28 -5.14 18.97 4.87
C VAL A 28 -4.18 19.14 6.05
N LYS A 29 -3.31 18.16 6.30
CA LYS A 29 -2.29 18.24 7.36
C LYS A 29 -0.91 18.68 6.85
N ASN A 30 -0.77 18.96 5.55
CA ASN A 30 0.47 19.41 4.91
C ASN A 30 1.69 18.52 5.25
N MET A 31 1.47 17.22 5.35
CA MET A 31 2.55 16.25 5.61
C MET A 31 3.29 15.98 4.29
N LEU A 32 4.60 16.24 4.24
CA LEU A 32 5.42 15.96 3.06
C LEU A 32 5.52 14.42 2.87
N PRO A 33 5.18 13.89 1.69
CA PRO A 33 5.20 12.46 1.45
C PRO A 33 6.65 11.94 1.34
N CYS A 34 6.95 10.87 2.07
CA CYS A 34 8.22 10.16 1.98
C CYS A 34 8.23 9.17 0.78
N PRO A 35 9.38 8.87 0.16
CA PRO A 35 9.46 7.93 -0.97
C PRO A 35 8.86 6.55 -0.67
N LEU A 36 9.17 6.00 0.51
CA LEU A 36 8.62 4.72 0.97
C LEU A 36 7.10 4.78 1.16
N CYS A 37 6.57 5.92 1.61
CA CYS A 37 5.15 6.17 1.76
C CYS A 37 4.44 6.16 0.40
N VAL A 38 5.06 6.76 -0.62
CA VAL A 38 4.54 6.77 -1.99
C VAL A 38 4.54 5.35 -2.58
N ILE A 39 5.60 4.56 -2.35
CA ILE A 39 5.64 3.15 -2.78
C ILE A 39 4.50 2.35 -2.13
N GLN A 40 4.23 2.55 -0.84
CA GLN A 40 3.09 1.90 -0.18
C GLN A 40 1.76 2.28 -0.82
N ARG A 41 1.57 3.53 -1.24
CA ARG A 41 0.35 3.95 -1.98
C ARG A 41 0.24 3.24 -3.32
N TYR A 42 1.32 3.11 -4.08
CA TYR A 42 1.33 2.33 -5.32
C TYR A 42 0.92 0.87 -5.07
N LEU A 43 1.39 0.26 -3.99
CA LEU A 43 1.02 -1.10 -3.62
C LEU A 43 -0.47 -1.21 -3.24
N PHE A 44 -1.03 -0.25 -2.51
CA PHE A 44 -2.48 -0.24 -2.23
C PHE A 44 -3.33 -0.04 -3.49
N VAL A 45 -2.93 0.86 -4.38
CA VAL A 45 -3.62 1.07 -5.67
C VAL A 45 -3.51 -0.17 -6.56
N GLY A 46 -2.32 -0.77 -6.66
CA GLY A 46 -2.10 -2.01 -7.38
C GLY A 46 -2.93 -3.16 -6.82
N LEU A 47 -2.99 -3.28 -5.49
CA LEU A 47 -3.82 -4.27 -4.81
C LEU A 47 -5.32 -4.07 -5.13
N ALA A 48 -5.79 -2.83 -5.08
CA ALA A 48 -7.18 -2.50 -5.40
C ALA A 48 -7.51 -2.82 -6.86
N LEU A 49 -6.64 -2.46 -7.81
CA LEU A 49 -6.81 -2.76 -9.23
C LEU A 49 -6.88 -4.26 -9.49
N VAL A 50 -5.94 -5.03 -8.92
CA VAL A 50 -5.97 -6.50 -9.01
C VAL A 50 -7.29 -7.03 -8.46
N CYS A 51 -7.69 -6.58 -7.26
CA CYS A 51 -8.94 -7.03 -6.66
C CYS A 51 -10.19 -6.70 -7.51
N PHE A 52 -10.28 -5.49 -8.07
CA PHE A 52 -11.41 -5.09 -8.91
C PHE A 52 -11.45 -5.83 -10.25
N ILE A 53 -10.32 -5.94 -10.93
CA ILE A 53 -10.20 -6.67 -12.21
C ILE A 53 -10.65 -8.11 -11.98
N PHE A 54 -10.06 -8.81 -11.01
CA PHE A 54 -10.38 -10.21 -10.77
C PHE A 54 -11.78 -10.43 -10.17
N ALA A 55 -12.38 -9.43 -9.51
CA ALA A 55 -13.78 -9.50 -9.09
C ALA A 55 -14.76 -9.46 -10.27
N ALA A 56 -14.44 -8.68 -11.31
CA ALA A 56 -15.22 -8.58 -12.55
C ALA A 56 -15.11 -9.85 -13.42
N LEU A 57 -14.00 -10.58 -13.31
CA LEU A 57 -13.75 -11.82 -14.06
C LEU A 57 -14.59 -13.04 -13.58
N PRO A 58 -14.64 -14.11 -14.39
CA PRO A 58 -15.34 -15.35 -14.04
C PRO A 58 -14.78 -16.01 -12.78
N ARG A 59 -15.62 -16.78 -12.08
CA ARG A 59 -15.29 -17.42 -10.79
C ARG A 59 -14.00 -18.27 -10.85
N ALA A 60 -13.69 -18.88 -12.00
CA ALA A 60 -12.46 -19.65 -12.17
C ALA A 60 -11.18 -18.81 -11.95
N LEU A 61 -11.19 -17.53 -12.36
CA LEU A 61 -10.02 -16.64 -12.24
C LEU A 61 -9.95 -15.89 -10.91
N THR A 62 -11.02 -15.86 -10.13
CA THR A 62 -11.01 -15.20 -8.81
C THR A 62 -9.99 -15.82 -7.83
N ARG A 63 -9.65 -17.11 -7.99
CA ARG A 63 -8.57 -17.76 -7.24
C ARG A 63 -7.20 -17.18 -7.61
N LEU A 64 -6.95 -16.97 -8.90
CA LEU A 64 -5.71 -16.34 -9.39
C LEU A 64 -5.59 -14.91 -8.85
N GLY A 65 -6.69 -14.16 -8.85
CA GLY A 65 -6.76 -12.82 -8.29
C GLY A 65 -6.48 -12.76 -6.80
N ALA A 66 -7.02 -13.71 -6.02
CA ALA A 66 -6.74 -13.81 -4.59
C ALA A 66 -5.26 -14.15 -4.31
N ALA A 67 -4.66 -15.05 -5.11
CA ALA A 67 -3.25 -15.39 -4.99
C ALA A 67 -2.33 -14.21 -5.37
N LEU A 68 -2.61 -13.54 -6.50
CA LEU A 68 -1.86 -12.35 -6.92
C LEU A 68 -2.02 -11.20 -5.93
N GLY A 69 -3.23 -10.94 -5.45
CA GLY A 69 -3.49 -9.94 -4.43
C GLY A 69 -2.76 -10.26 -3.11
N ALA A 70 -2.71 -11.54 -2.71
CA ALA A 70 -1.93 -11.95 -1.54
C ALA A 70 -0.43 -11.68 -1.71
N LEU A 71 0.14 -11.93 -2.91
CA LEU A 71 1.54 -11.60 -3.20
C LEU A 71 1.80 -10.09 -3.11
N VAL A 72 0.89 -9.26 -3.64
CA VAL A 72 0.99 -7.79 -3.54
C VAL A 72 0.86 -7.32 -2.09
N ALA A 73 -0.03 -7.93 -1.30
CA ALA A 73 -0.17 -7.58 0.11
C ALA A 73 1.08 -7.98 0.91
N LEU A 74 1.68 -9.14 0.62
CA LEU A 74 2.93 -9.59 1.24
C LEU A 74 4.12 -8.68 0.89
N SER A 75 4.22 -8.23 -0.36
CA SER A 75 5.24 -7.23 -0.72
C SER A 75 5.01 -5.91 0.02
N GLY A 76 3.75 -5.50 0.22
CA GLY A 76 3.37 -4.37 1.08
C GLY A 76 3.82 -4.51 2.53
N VAL A 77 3.65 -5.69 3.13
CA VAL A 77 4.18 -5.99 4.48
C VAL A 77 5.70 -5.87 4.51
N GLY A 78 6.40 -6.39 3.50
CA GLY A 78 7.85 -6.28 3.37
C GLY A 78 8.32 -4.83 3.32
N VAL A 79 7.72 -4.01 2.45
CA VAL A 79 8.05 -2.58 2.32
C VAL A 79 7.72 -1.80 3.59
N ALA A 80 6.60 -2.09 4.26
CA ALA A 80 6.24 -1.45 5.52
C ALA A 80 7.18 -1.82 6.66
N SER A 81 7.60 -3.09 6.73
CA SER A 81 8.59 -3.56 7.71
C SER A 81 9.94 -2.89 7.48
N TRP A 82 10.37 -2.79 6.22
CA TRP A 82 11.58 -2.06 5.85
C TRP A 82 11.50 -0.58 6.26
N HIS A 83 10.37 0.08 6.04
CA HIS A 83 10.16 1.46 6.45
C HIS A 83 10.30 1.64 7.97
N LEU A 84 9.76 0.73 8.78
CA LEU A 84 9.95 0.75 10.23
C LEU A 84 11.40 0.52 10.65
N TRP A 85 12.10 -0.38 9.94
CA TRP A 85 13.51 -0.63 10.19
C TRP A 85 14.37 0.60 9.89
N VAL A 86 14.11 1.29 8.77
CA VAL A 86 14.76 2.56 8.40
C VAL A 86 14.47 3.64 9.44
N LYS A 87 13.23 3.70 9.95
CA LYS A 87 12.88 4.66 11.02
C LYS A 87 13.61 4.37 12.33
N ALA A 88 13.83 3.10 12.66
CA ALA A 88 14.59 2.70 13.84
C ALA A 88 16.11 2.91 13.69
N HIS A 89 16.62 2.97 12.45
CA HIS A 89 18.05 3.13 12.14
C HIS A 89 18.30 4.40 11.31
N PRO A 90 18.23 5.60 11.90
CA PRO A 90 18.30 6.87 11.17
C PRO A 90 19.64 7.13 10.43
N ASN A 91 20.70 6.36 10.73
CA ASN A 91 21.99 6.47 10.06
C ASN A 91 22.03 5.97 8.60
N VAL A 92 20.97 5.30 8.11
CA VAL A 92 20.97 4.68 6.76
C VAL A 92 20.39 5.57 5.66
N SER A 93 19.53 6.54 5.99
CA SER A 93 18.85 7.40 5.01
C SER A 93 19.01 8.87 5.40
N CYS A 94 20.26 9.38 5.28
CA CYS A 94 20.53 10.80 5.41
C CYS A 94 20.55 11.46 4.01
N GLY A 95 19.49 12.17 3.68
CA GLY A 95 19.51 13.30 2.75
C GLY A 95 19.15 13.04 1.28
N ILE A 96 19.50 11.90 0.69
CA ILE A 96 19.12 11.56 -0.69
C ILE A 96 18.92 10.05 -0.74
N ASP A 97 17.68 9.58 -0.64
CA ASP A 97 17.39 8.20 -0.99
C ASP A 97 17.55 8.09 -2.52
N PRO A 98 18.47 7.26 -3.07
CA PRO A 98 18.53 7.00 -4.52
C PRO A 98 17.19 6.45 -5.07
N LEU A 99 16.33 6.00 -4.17
CA LEU A 99 14.93 5.69 -4.38
C LEU A 99 14.08 6.92 -4.76
N GLU A 100 14.25 8.11 -4.13
CA GLU A 100 13.54 9.33 -4.54
C GLU A 100 13.91 9.73 -5.96
N THR A 101 15.20 9.75 -6.29
CA THR A 101 15.69 10.14 -7.62
C THR A 101 15.21 9.18 -8.69
N SER A 102 15.10 7.88 -8.37
CA SER A 102 14.56 6.88 -9.28
C SER A 102 13.04 6.97 -9.41
N LEU A 103 12.32 7.20 -8.31
CA LEU A 103 10.85 7.28 -8.26
C LEU A 103 10.33 8.56 -8.95
N ASN A 104 11.01 9.69 -8.75
CA ASN A 104 10.70 10.97 -9.40
C ASN A 104 11.06 10.98 -10.90
N LYS A 105 11.87 10.03 -11.39
CA LYS A 105 12.14 9.79 -12.82
C LYS A 105 11.15 8.85 -13.49
N ILE A 106 10.24 8.22 -12.75
CA ILE A 106 9.21 7.35 -13.34
C ILE A 106 8.14 8.24 -14.00
N PRO A 107 7.70 7.95 -15.23
CA PRO A 107 6.74 8.79 -15.95
C PRO A 107 5.40 9.00 -15.21
N THR A 108 5.02 8.11 -14.29
CA THR A 108 3.85 8.30 -13.42
C THR A 108 4.03 9.40 -12.37
N ALA A 109 5.26 9.66 -11.90
CA ALA A 109 5.58 10.76 -11.01
C ALA A 109 5.67 12.10 -11.77
N GLU A 110 6.13 12.09 -13.02
CA GLU A 110 6.10 13.28 -13.90
C GLU A 110 4.69 13.66 -14.34
N LEU A 111 3.80 12.69 -14.61
CA LEU A 111 2.42 12.96 -15.02
C LEU A 111 1.51 13.43 -13.87
N LEU A 112 1.74 12.96 -12.63
CA LEU A 112 0.92 13.29 -11.46
C LEU A 112 1.80 13.67 -10.24
N PRO A 113 2.55 14.80 -10.34
CA PRO A 113 3.48 15.22 -9.30
C PRO A 113 2.77 15.51 -7.97
N TYR A 114 1.52 15.96 -8.02
CA TYR A 114 0.71 16.27 -6.84
C TYR A 114 0.45 15.07 -5.92
N VAL A 115 0.51 13.85 -6.46
CA VAL A 115 0.19 12.60 -5.74
C VAL A 115 1.42 11.73 -5.51
N PHE A 116 2.38 11.76 -6.43
CA PHE A 116 3.48 10.79 -6.49
C PHE A 116 4.88 11.39 -6.38
N LYS A 117 5.01 12.72 -6.32
CA LYS A 117 6.30 13.35 -6.02
C LYS A 117 6.63 13.17 -4.55
N ALA A 118 7.78 12.57 -4.28
CA ALA A 118 8.35 12.50 -2.94
C ALA A 118 9.22 13.75 -2.75
N ASP A 119 8.90 14.53 -1.71
CA ASP A 119 9.58 15.78 -1.34
C ASP A 119 9.93 15.78 0.16
N GLY A 120 9.76 14.65 0.86
CA GLY A 120 9.89 14.53 2.31
C GLY A 120 10.92 13.48 2.73
N LEU A 121 11.75 13.81 3.73
CA LEU A 121 12.73 12.88 4.28
C LEU A 121 12.05 11.77 5.11
N CYS A 122 12.51 10.53 5.00
CA CYS A 122 12.01 9.40 5.79
C CYS A 122 12.24 9.56 7.32
N SER A 123 13.10 10.51 7.72
CA SER A 123 13.41 10.83 9.11
C SER A 123 12.48 11.89 9.73
N THR A 124 11.64 12.58 8.95
CA THR A 124 10.73 13.59 9.51
C THR A 124 9.65 12.93 10.35
N GLU A 125 9.59 13.29 11.63
CA GLU A 125 8.55 12.79 12.53
C GLU A 125 7.26 13.58 12.35
N TYR A 126 6.23 12.91 11.84
CA TYR A 126 4.87 13.45 11.82
C TYR A 126 4.13 13.08 13.10
N ALA A 127 3.17 13.94 13.48
CA ALA A 127 2.30 13.68 14.61
C ALA A 127 1.65 12.29 14.48
N PRO A 128 1.79 11.41 15.49
CA PRO A 128 1.25 10.06 15.41
C PRO A 128 -0.27 10.11 15.35
N ILE A 129 -0.86 9.28 14.49
CA ILE A 129 -2.31 9.13 14.36
C ILE A 129 -2.73 8.08 15.37
N LEU A 130 -3.48 8.49 16.40
CA LEU A 130 -3.91 7.62 17.50
C LEU A 130 -2.74 6.95 18.23
N GLY A 131 -1.61 7.66 18.39
CA GLY A 131 -0.40 7.16 19.05
C GLY A 131 0.48 6.23 18.18
N LEU A 132 0.05 5.91 16.95
CA LEU A 132 0.80 5.10 16.00
C LEU A 132 1.23 5.92 14.79
N GLN A 133 2.40 5.60 14.25
CA GLN A 133 2.89 6.26 13.06
C GLN A 133 2.23 5.73 11.79
N THR A 134 2.21 6.54 10.73
CA THR A 134 1.69 6.17 9.41
C THR A 134 2.23 4.82 8.87
N PRO A 135 3.54 4.48 8.96
CA PRO A 135 4.03 3.17 8.53
C PRO A 135 3.47 1.99 9.33
N ASN A 136 3.22 2.15 10.63
CA ASN A 136 2.63 1.10 11.46
C ASN A 136 1.20 0.77 11.00
N TRP A 137 0.41 1.81 10.70
CA TRP A 137 -0.93 1.64 10.16
C TRP A 137 -0.92 0.92 8.80
N SER A 138 -0.02 1.31 7.90
CA SER A 138 0.15 0.61 6.62
C SER A 138 0.47 -0.87 6.81
N LEU A 139 1.37 -1.21 7.75
CA LEU A 139 1.75 -2.59 8.04
C LEU A 139 0.57 -3.43 8.53
N ILE A 140 -0.24 -2.87 9.45
CA ILE A 140 -1.44 -3.52 9.96
C ILE A 140 -2.42 -3.81 8.82
N TRP A 141 -2.71 -2.82 7.97
CA TRP A 141 -3.63 -2.98 6.86
C TRP A 141 -3.13 -3.97 5.80
N PHE A 142 -1.85 -3.91 5.41
CA PHE A 142 -1.28 -4.89 4.49
C PHE A 142 -1.33 -6.31 5.06
N SER A 143 -1.10 -6.47 6.37
CA SER A 143 -1.19 -7.77 7.04
C SER A 143 -2.63 -8.31 7.05
N ILE A 144 -3.60 -7.45 7.34
CA ILE A 144 -5.04 -7.80 7.30
C ILE A 144 -5.44 -8.22 5.87
N PHE A 145 -5.03 -7.47 4.85
CA PHE A 145 -5.32 -7.80 3.47
C PHE A 145 -4.64 -9.09 3.01
N ALA A 146 -3.38 -9.31 3.39
CA ALA A 146 -2.67 -10.55 3.10
C ALA A 146 -3.42 -11.75 3.71
N LEU A 147 -3.78 -11.70 4.99
CA LEU A 147 -4.54 -12.76 5.65
C LEU A 147 -5.92 -12.99 5.02
N ALA A 148 -6.65 -11.92 4.70
CA ALA A 148 -7.97 -12.02 4.09
C ALA A 148 -7.90 -12.67 2.69
N LEU A 149 -6.91 -12.30 1.88
CA LEU A 149 -6.72 -12.83 0.52
C LEU A 149 -6.18 -14.26 0.52
N ILE A 150 -5.25 -14.58 1.40
CA ILE A 150 -4.77 -15.96 1.61
C ILE A 150 -5.94 -16.85 2.03
N TRP A 151 -6.75 -16.40 3.00
CA TRP A 151 -7.91 -17.15 3.45
C TRP A 151 -8.96 -17.34 2.35
N ALA A 152 -9.20 -16.30 1.54
CA ALA A 152 -10.09 -16.39 0.38
C ALA A 152 -9.57 -17.38 -0.67
N ALA A 153 -8.25 -17.39 -0.93
CA ALA A 153 -7.61 -18.32 -1.85
C ALA A 153 -7.68 -19.77 -1.35
N LEU A 154 -7.44 -20.02 -0.06
CA LEU A 154 -7.51 -21.34 0.55
C LEU A 154 -8.95 -21.90 0.57
N ARG A 155 -9.94 -21.06 0.88
CA ARG A 155 -11.37 -21.46 0.85
C ARG A 155 -11.90 -21.76 -0.54
N GLN A 156 -11.24 -21.28 -1.60
CA GLN A 156 -11.58 -21.63 -2.97
C GLN A 156 -10.99 -22.94 -3.46
N SER A 157 -9.98 -23.47 -2.74
CA SER A 157 -9.35 -24.75 -3.10
C SER A 157 -10.04 -25.96 -2.47
N ARG A 158 -10.99 -25.76 -1.55
CA ARG A 158 -11.86 -26.79 -0.97
C ARG A 158 -13.27 -26.67 -1.53
#